data_AF-A0A537SCD2-F1
#
_entry.id   AF-A0A537SCD2-F1
#
_cell.length_a   1.000
_cell.length_b   1.000
_cell.length_c   1.000
_cell.angle_alpha   90.00
_cell.angle_beta   90.00
_cell.angle_gamma   90.00
#
_symmetry.space_group_name_H-M   'P 1'
#
loop_
_entity.id
_entity.type
_entity.pdbx_description
1 polymer ?
#
loop_
_entity_poly.entity_id
_entity_poly.type
_entity_poly.pdbx_seq_one_letter_code
_entity_poly.pdbx_strand_id
1 'polypeptide(L)'
;MKKISIGQACLAAAVFACGTFGSIEWSKSTGPSLVTETAQARVGRPGTPMSVAGVARRTTRRAVVGGAAVGAVGAARACARVYVNGTYVCR
;
A
#
# COMPACT_ATOMS: atom_id res chain seq x y z
N MET A 1 -4.66 29.60 -47.43
CA MET A 1 -4.47 28.82 -46.19
C MET A 1 -5.78 28.84 -45.41
N LYS A 2 -6.43 27.69 -45.21
CA LYS A 2 -7.77 27.61 -44.59
C LYS A 2 -7.62 27.71 -43.08
N LYS A 3 -8.14 28.80 -42.49
CA LYS A 3 -8.05 29.06 -41.04
C LYS A 3 -8.96 28.07 -40.33
N ILE A 4 -8.38 27.14 -39.58
CA ILE A 4 -9.15 26.21 -38.76
C ILE A 4 -9.69 26.99 -37.57
N SER A 5 -11.01 27.02 -37.41
CA SER A 5 -11.67 27.65 -36.28
C SER A 5 -11.36 26.89 -34.99
N ILE A 6 -11.20 27.59 -33.87
CA ILE A 6 -10.98 26.99 -32.54
C ILE A 6 -12.01 25.89 -32.24
N GLY A 7 -13.28 26.07 -32.66
CA GLY A 7 -14.31 25.04 -32.47
C GLY A 7 -14.01 23.74 -33.22
N GLN A 8 -13.46 23.81 -34.43
CA GLN A 8 -13.05 22.62 -35.19
C GLN A 8 -11.85 21.93 -34.54
N ALA A 9 -10.91 22.69 -33.99
CA ALA A 9 -9.78 22.13 -33.25
C ALA A 9 -10.23 21.39 -31.97
N CYS A 10 -11.18 21.98 -31.22
CA CYS A 10 -11.75 21.34 -30.03
C CYS A 10 -12.51 20.04 -30.36
N LEU A 11 -13.30 20.03 -31.43
CA LEU A 11 -14.01 18.82 -31.88
C LEU A 11 -13.04 17.70 -32.28
N ALA A 12 -11.99 18.04 -33.03
CA ALA A 12 -10.97 17.06 -33.41
C ALA A 12 -10.25 16.47 -32.19
N ALA A 13 -9.90 17.31 -31.21
CA ALA A 13 -9.26 16.87 -29.97
C ALA A 13 -10.18 15.96 -29.13
N ALA A 14 -11.47 16.29 -29.03
CA ALA A 14 -12.44 15.50 -28.28
C ALA A 14 -12.68 14.11 -28.91
N VAL A 15 -12.83 14.04 -30.24
CA VAL A 15 -12.99 12.77 -30.96
C VAL A 15 -11.73 11.91 -30.84
N PHE A 16 -10.55 12.52 -30.94
CA PHE A 16 -9.29 11.81 -30.77
C PHE A 16 -9.16 11.24 -29.36
N ALA A 17 -9.43 12.04 -28.32
CA ALA A 17 -9.38 11.59 -26.94
C ALA A 17 -10.38 10.45 -26.64
N CYS A 18 -11.62 10.56 -27.13
CA CYS A 18 -12.60 9.48 -26.98
C CYS A 18 -12.18 8.22 -27.73
N GLY A 19 -11.62 8.34 -28.93
CA GLY A 19 -11.17 7.20 -29.73
C GLY A 19 -9.94 6.48 -29.17
N THR A 20 -9.02 7.20 -28.51
CA THR A 20 -7.81 6.59 -27.93
C THR A 20 -8.05 5.96 -26.56
N PHE A 21 -8.98 6.50 -25.76
CA PHE A 21 -9.20 6.04 -24.38
C PHE A 21 -10.47 5.20 -24.19
N GLY A 22 -11.47 5.34 -25.07
CA GLY A 22 -12.74 4.65 -24.96
C GLY A 22 -12.96 3.64 -26.08
N SER A 23 -12.74 2.35 -25.82
CA SER A 23 -13.38 1.32 -26.64
C SER A 23 -14.83 1.15 -26.17
N ILE A 24 -15.73 1.95 -26.75
CA ILE A 24 -17.18 1.78 -26.55
C ILE A 24 -17.61 0.64 -27.47
N GLU A 25 -17.50 -0.59 -26.99
CA GLU A 25 -17.99 -1.75 -27.74
C GLU A 25 -19.49 -1.91 -27.47
N TRP A 26 -20.30 -1.76 -28.53
CA TRP A 26 -21.75 -1.89 -28.45
C TRP A 26 -22.15 -3.35 -28.55
N SER A 27 -22.24 -4.05 -27.41
CA SER A 27 -22.69 -5.44 -27.39
C SER A 27 -24.21 -5.52 -27.62
N LYS A 28 -24.60 -6.28 -28.66
CA LYS A 28 -25.99 -6.47 -29.11
C LYS A 28 -26.92 -7.07 -28.04
N SER A 29 -26.38 -7.56 -26.92
CA SER A 29 -27.16 -8.20 -25.85
C SER A 29 -27.39 -7.35 -24.60
N THR A 30 -26.64 -6.28 -24.34
CA THR A 30 -26.63 -5.65 -22.98
C THR A 30 -26.48 -4.13 -22.93
N GLY A 31 -26.47 -3.41 -24.06
CA GLY A 31 -26.32 -1.95 -24.06
C GLY A 31 -24.87 -1.49 -23.80
N PRO A 32 -24.62 -0.20 -23.55
CA PRO A 32 -23.26 0.34 -23.45
C PRO A 32 -22.54 -0.21 -22.23
N SER A 33 -21.68 -1.21 -22.42
CA SER A 33 -20.84 -1.79 -21.37
C SER A 33 -19.43 -1.19 -21.45
N LEU A 34 -19.08 -0.35 -20.47
CA LEU A 34 -17.67 -0.05 -20.17
C LEU A 34 -17.04 -1.35 -19.64
N VAL A 35 -16.20 -2.00 -20.44
CA VAL A 35 -15.45 -3.19 -20.03
C VAL A 35 -14.40 -2.75 -19.01
N THR A 36 -14.79 -2.62 -17.75
CA THR A 36 -13.85 -2.72 -16.64
C THR A 36 -13.58 -4.21 -16.49
N GLU A 37 -12.44 -4.67 -17.02
CA GLU A 37 -11.87 -5.99 -16.74
C GLU A 37 -12.12 -6.35 -15.27
N THR A 38 -12.78 -7.48 -15.04
CA THR A 38 -13.19 -7.96 -13.72
C THR A 38 -12.10 -7.72 -12.68
N ALA A 39 -12.36 -6.87 -11.68
CA ALA A 39 -11.42 -6.61 -10.60
C ALA A 39 -11.29 -7.85 -9.71
N GLN A 40 -10.42 -8.79 -10.09
CA GLN A 40 -10.05 -9.96 -9.32
C GLN A 40 -9.30 -9.51 -8.07
N ALA A 41 -10.03 -9.19 -6.99
CA ALA A 41 -9.45 -8.91 -5.69
C ALA A 41 -8.89 -10.22 -5.08
N ARG A 42 -7.72 -10.66 -5.55
CA ARG A 42 -7.02 -11.82 -4.98
C ARG A 42 -6.55 -11.49 -3.57
N VAL A 43 -7.28 -11.97 -2.58
CA VAL A 43 -6.89 -11.95 -1.16
C VAL A 43 -5.72 -12.92 -0.95
N GLY A 44 -4.69 -12.47 -0.22
CA GLY A 44 -3.59 -13.34 0.20
C GLY A 44 -2.38 -13.40 -0.75
N ARG A 45 -2.41 -12.70 -1.90
CA ARG A 45 -1.22 -12.60 -2.76
C ARG A 45 -0.06 -11.98 -1.94
N PRO A 46 1.16 -12.51 -2.03
CA PRO A 46 2.32 -11.94 -1.33
C PRO A 46 2.42 -10.43 -1.61
N GLY A 47 2.39 -9.61 -0.55
CA GLY A 47 2.45 -8.15 -0.67
C GLY A 47 1.10 -7.41 -0.74
N THR A 48 -0.04 -8.10 -0.71
CA THR A 48 -1.36 -7.45 -0.63
C THR A 48 -1.80 -7.20 0.83
N PRO A 49 -2.70 -6.22 1.07
CA PRO A 49 -3.42 -6.16 2.34
C PRO A 49 -4.13 -7.52 2.55
N MET A 50 -3.94 -8.14 3.72
CA MET A 50 -4.34 -9.54 4.07
C MET A 50 -3.43 -10.70 3.62
N SER A 51 -2.15 -10.46 3.29
CA SER A 51 -1.18 -11.56 3.13
C SER A 51 -0.74 -12.16 4.47
N VAL A 52 -0.94 -13.48 4.69
CA VAL A 52 -0.51 -14.22 5.90
C VAL A 52 1.00 -14.10 6.12
N ALA A 53 1.80 -14.22 5.07
CA ALA A 53 3.26 -14.02 5.15
C ALA A 53 3.61 -12.59 5.59
N GLY A 54 2.86 -11.59 5.12
CA GLY A 54 3.02 -10.19 5.55
C GLY A 54 2.60 -9.95 7.00
N VAL A 55 1.56 -10.63 7.48
CA VAL A 55 1.15 -10.61 8.88
C VAL A 55 2.23 -11.22 9.75
N ALA A 56 2.72 -12.43 9.43
CA ALA A 56 3.76 -13.12 10.18
C ALA A 56 5.03 -12.26 10.33
N ARG A 57 5.49 -11.60 9.24
CA ARG A 57 6.64 -10.70 9.31
C ARG A 57 6.39 -9.49 10.23
N ARG A 58 5.19 -8.90 10.19
CA ARG A 58 4.82 -7.76 11.04
C ARG A 58 4.69 -8.15 12.51
N THR A 59 4.10 -9.31 12.81
CA THR A 59 3.98 -9.82 14.17
C THR A 59 5.35 -10.13 14.75
N THR A 60 6.23 -10.82 14.01
CA THR A 60 7.60 -11.09 14.47
C THR A 60 8.37 -9.80 14.75
N ARG A 61 8.32 -8.80 13.85
CA ARG A 61 8.98 -7.52 14.09
C ARG A 61 8.45 -6.83 15.36
N ARG A 62 7.14 -6.80 15.56
CA ARG A 62 6.53 -6.20 16.77
C ARG A 62 6.88 -6.98 18.03
N ALA A 63 6.88 -8.31 17.98
CA ALA A 63 7.23 -9.15 19.12
C ALA A 63 8.70 -8.98 19.51
N VAL A 64 9.62 -8.90 18.54
CA VAL A 64 11.05 -8.66 18.81
C VAL A 64 11.27 -7.27 19.41
N VAL A 65 10.68 -6.22 18.82
CA VAL A 65 10.84 -4.85 19.33
C VAL A 65 10.18 -4.69 20.71
N GLY A 66 8.96 -5.19 20.89
CA GLY A 66 8.25 -5.16 22.16
C GLY A 66 8.95 -6.00 23.23
N GLY A 67 9.40 -7.20 22.89
CA GLY A 67 10.15 -8.09 23.79
C GLY A 67 11.48 -7.49 24.21
N ALA A 68 12.22 -6.85 23.29
CA ALA A 68 13.45 -6.14 23.63
C ALA A 68 13.22 -4.96 24.58
N ALA A 69 12.17 -4.16 24.34
CA ALA A 69 11.81 -3.05 25.21
C ALA A 69 11.42 -3.52 26.62
N VAL A 70 10.56 -4.54 26.72
CA VAL A 70 10.15 -5.13 28.01
C VAL A 70 11.35 -5.79 28.72
N GLY A 71 12.19 -6.52 27.98
CA GLY A 71 13.40 -7.14 28.51
C GLY A 71 14.41 -6.13 29.06
N ALA A 72 14.61 -5.00 28.37
CA ALA A 72 15.49 -3.93 28.84
C ALA A 72 14.99 -3.30 30.14
N VAL A 73 13.68 -3.05 30.24
CA VAL A 73 13.07 -2.52 31.47
C VAL A 73 13.12 -3.56 32.60
N GLY A 74 12.88 -4.84 32.29
CA GLY A 74 13.01 -5.94 33.24
C GLY A 74 14.44 -6.05 33.79
N ALA A 75 15.45 -6.00 32.92
CA ALA A 75 16.86 -6.02 33.33
C ALA A 75 17.24 -4.80 34.17
N ALA A 76 16.74 -3.61 33.82
CA ALA A 76 16.99 -2.40 34.60
C ALA A 76 16.37 -2.48 36.00
N ARG A 77 15.21 -3.14 36.16
CA ARG A 77 14.53 -3.32 37.45
C ARG A 77 15.08 -4.49 38.26
N ALA A 78 15.65 -5.51 37.61
CA ALA A 78 16.22 -6.67 38.27
C ALA A 78 17.59 -6.36 38.92
N CYS A 79 18.26 -5.29 38.49
CA CYS A 79 19.52 -4.86 39.07
C CYS A 79 19.29 -4.05 40.36
N ALA A 80 19.90 -4.49 41.47
CA ALA A 80 20.12 -3.65 42.63
C ALA A 80 21.41 -2.84 42.43
N ARG A 81 21.31 -1.50 42.45
CA ARG A 81 22.48 -0.62 42.38
C ARG A 81 23.18 -0.62 43.73
N VAL A 82 24.40 -1.17 43.79
CA VAL A 82 25.24 -1.18 45.00
C VAL A 82 26.53 -0.41 44.74
N TYR A 83 26.97 0.39 45.70
CA TYR A 83 28.19 1.18 45.58
C TYR A 83 29.40 0.41 46.12
N VAL A 84 30.38 0.13 45.26
CA VAL A 84 31.59 -0.63 45.61
C VAL A 84 32.83 0.10 45.07
N ASN A 85 33.80 0.39 45.93
CA ASN A 85 35.08 1.03 45.58
C ASN A 85 34.95 2.26 44.66
N GLY A 86 33.94 3.12 44.89
CA GLY A 86 33.77 4.35 44.11
C GLY A 86 32.84 4.24 42.88
N THR A 87 32.30 3.05 42.58
CA THR A 87 31.49 2.80 41.38
C THR A 87 30.17 2.10 41.71
N TYR A 88 29.12 2.40 40.93
CA TYR A 88 27.83 1.71 41.05
C TYR A 88 27.83 0.44 40.22
N VAL A 89 27.74 -0.71 40.89
CA VAL A 89 27.68 -2.03 40.28
C VAL A 89 26.25 -2.54 40.33
N CYS A 90 25.80 -3.22 39.27
CA CYS A 90 24.54 -3.95 39.26
C CYS A 90 24.75 -5.34 39.85
N ARG A 91 24.00 -5.67 40.92
CA ARG A 91 24.00 -6.99 41.56
C ARG A 91 22.60 -7.60 41.57
#